data_AF-A0A814T9J5-F1
#
_entry.id   AF-A0A814T9J5-F1
#
_cell.length_a   1.000
_cell.length_b   1.000
_cell.length_c   1.000
_cell.angle_alpha   90.00
_cell.angle_beta   90.00
_cell.angle_gamma   90.00
#
_symmetry.space_group_name_H-M   'P 1'
#
loop_
_entity.id
_entity.type
_entity.pdbx_description
1 polymer ?
#
loop_
_entity_poly.entity_id
_entity_poly.type
_entity_poly.pdbx_seq_one_letter_code
_entity_poly.pdbx_strand_id
1 'polypeptide(L)'
;MQGQERFERYTPQFPLPAEISNMSRQDTVCQFCGVSYLIHNEIKALEEKCRKLEADLAHYAGTSSREAALEKSLQTEKTRVTDLESTVAINTHKINEMTRKHQLVQDQLQQSECAHQDTKTSFAQCSLTIRKLSNPVETIRKEHFILKEFYSKQIDNFKTDFLTTKMTLQKEIQTTFDKYLKQMNDYRKELDQCQQQLSESKQSFRDLQVKYQQLQLDTKESQTKIQNDFEAAREEIHLHQNELSHLHDKLSQNEQLRLQLHNELEHLKEQSQQYQQQIIDRDESKKNIDRLVNQYRQELTDEKELRTKADSELEHLRSKLTQLTTEYEELNSAKKEVETNEINNRRKLDEANRSRQAVLDRTRDEYEKLLRKYNDLDEVYRELVTVREKESSESDTIRRELERLHNENIELTKQKETTYITHDIQVKKLRESYAVKLREAEQWPDRLQSELKHEREQQRTREL
;
A
#
# COMPACT_ATOMS: atom_id res chain seq x y z
N MET A 1 24.81 -42.15 -8.43
CA MET A 1 24.39 -40.74 -8.33
C MET A 1 25.16 -40.09 -7.21
N GLN A 2 26.19 -39.32 -7.55
CA GLN A 2 26.84 -38.39 -6.63
C GLN A 2 26.80 -37.03 -7.32
N GLY A 3 25.97 -36.13 -6.81
CA GLY A 3 25.86 -34.77 -7.31
C GLY A 3 27.15 -34.03 -6.99
N GLN A 4 27.98 -33.82 -8.01
CA GLN A 4 29.02 -32.79 -7.97
C GLN A 4 28.37 -31.47 -8.38
N GLU A 5 27.90 -30.73 -7.39
CA GLU A 5 27.66 -29.30 -7.56
C GLU A 5 28.98 -28.64 -7.97
N ARG A 6 29.09 -28.26 -9.25
CA ARG A 6 30.17 -27.40 -9.74
C ARG A 6 29.95 -26.03 -9.11
N PHE A 7 30.61 -25.76 -7.99
CA PHE A 7 30.83 -24.38 -7.56
C PHE A 7 31.54 -23.65 -8.70
N GLU A 8 30.85 -22.68 -9.32
CA GLU A 8 31.47 -21.74 -10.26
C GLU A 8 32.57 -21.00 -9.49
N ARG A 9 33.82 -21.42 -9.72
CA ARG A 9 34.99 -20.81 -9.11
C ARG A 9 35.15 -19.42 -9.71
N TYR A 10 34.80 -18.40 -8.95
CA TYR A 10 35.07 -17.01 -9.29
C TYR A 10 36.56 -16.88 -9.62
N THR A 11 36.86 -16.50 -10.87
CA THR A 11 38.22 -16.28 -11.33
C THR A 11 38.48 -14.78 -11.28
N PRO A 12 39.36 -14.28 -10.40
CA PRO A 12 39.69 -12.86 -10.35
C PRO A 12 40.21 -12.40 -11.71
N GLN A 13 39.54 -11.42 -12.32
CA GLN A 13 39.85 -10.93 -13.67
C GLN A 13 41.11 -10.03 -13.72
N PHE A 14 41.57 -9.54 -12.57
CA PHE A 14 42.72 -8.65 -12.48
C PHE A 14 43.85 -9.30 -11.68
N PRO A 15 45.09 -9.33 -12.22
CA PRO A 15 46.25 -9.80 -11.46
C PRO A 15 46.56 -8.85 -10.30
N LEU A 16 47.15 -9.40 -9.23
CA LEU A 16 47.60 -8.61 -8.09
C LEU A 16 48.71 -7.62 -8.53
N PRO A 17 48.69 -6.37 -8.02
CA PRO A 17 49.76 -5.40 -8.24
C PRO A 17 51.14 -5.92 -7.85
N ALA A 18 52.18 -5.50 -8.57
CA ALA A 18 53.54 -6.00 -8.42
C ALA A 18 54.14 -5.74 -7.02
N GLU A 19 53.68 -4.69 -6.35
CA GLU A 19 54.09 -4.29 -5.00
C GLU A 19 53.66 -5.35 -3.97
N ILE A 20 52.43 -5.85 -4.07
CA ILE A 20 51.87 -6.85 -3.14
C ILE A 20 52.39 -8.25 -3.51
N SER A 21 52.56 -8.53 -4.80
CA SER A 21 53.07 -9.83 -5.27
C SER A 21 54.52 -10.11 -4.84
N ASN A 22 55.33 -9.08 -4.57
CA ASN A 22 56.74 -9.20 -4.20
C ASN A 22 57.00 -9.06 -2.69
N MET A 23 55.95 -8.96 -1.87
CA MET A 23 56.10 -8.90 -0.41
C MET A 23 56.69 -10.20 0.14
N SER A 24 57.49 -10.09 1.21
CA SER A 24 58.04 -11.27 1.87
C SER A 24 56.90 -12.05 2.54
N ARG A 25 57.01 -13.39 2.58
CA ARG A 25 55.98 -14.26 3.18
C ARG A 25 55.72 -13.95 4.66
N GLN A 26 56.66 -13.31 5.35
CA GLN A 26 56.52 -12.92 6.75
C GLN A 26 55.58 -11.71 6.90
N ASP A 27 55.49 -10.86 5.87
CA ASP A 27 54.66 -9.66 5.86
C ASP A 27 53.22 -9.94 5.36
N THR A 28 53.02 -11.05 4.65
CA THR A 28 51.71 -11.44 4.08
C THR A 28 50.92 -12.36 4.98
N VAL A 29 51.48 -12.79 6.11
CA VAL A 29 50.87 -13.74 7.04
C VAL A 29 50.26 -13.01 8.24
N CYS A 30 48.99 -13.29 8.52
CA CYS A 30 48.32 -12.75 9.70
C CYS A 30 49.03 -13.22 10.98
N GLN A 31 49.46 -12.29 11.84
CA GLN A 31 50.16 -12.61 13.10
C GLN A 31 49.29 -13.37 14.11
N PHE A 32 47.96 -13.31 13.98
CA PHE A 32 47.03 -13.94 14.92
C PHE A 32 46.63 -15.36 14.53
N CYS A 33 46.40 -15.63 13.24
CA CYS A 33 45.96 -16.95 12.76
C CYS A 33 46.96 -17.68 11.87
N GLY A 34 48.08 -17.04 11.47
CA GLY A 34 49.11 -17.67 10.62
C GLY A 34 48.68 -17.87 9.16
N VAL A 35 47.52 -17.34 8.78
CA VAL A 35 46.90 -17.47 7.45
C VAL A 35 47.40 -16.32 6.57
N SER A 36 47.91 -16.63 5.38
CA SER A 36 48.36 -15.62 4.41
C SER A 36 47.17 -14.86 3.81
N TYR A 37 47.25 -13.52 3.77
CA TYR A 37 46.27 -12.67 3.09
C TYR A 37 46.24 -12.92 1.57
N LEU A 38 47.23 -13.64 1.03
CA LEU A 38 47.37 -13.99 -0.38
C LEU A 38 47.00 -15.45 -0.67
N ILE A 39 46.32 -16.16 0.24
CA ILE A 39 45.99 -17.58 0.07
C ILE A 39 45.29 -17.88 -1.25
N HIS A 40 44.37 -17.03 -1.72
CA HIS A 40 43.72 -17.27 -3.00
C HIS A 40 44.69 -17.19 -4.18
N ASN A 41 45.70 -16.32 -4.13
CA ASN A 41 46.75 -16.24 -5.14
C ASN A 41 47.72 -17.42 -5.05
N GLU A 42 48.08 -17.83 -3.83
CA GLU A 42 48.90 -19.02 -3.59
C GLU A 42 48.20 -20.28 -4.09
N ILE A 43 46.90 -20.43 -3.84
CA ILE A 43 46.07 -21.51 -4.38
C ILE A 43 46.04 -21.46 -5.92
N LYS A 44 45.81 -20.30 -6.52
CA LYS A 44 45.79 -20.15 -7.99
C LYS A 44 47.16 -20.45 -8.62
N ALA A 45 48.25 -20.04 -7.98
CA ALA A 45 49.61 -20.35 -8.42
C ALA A 45 49.91 -21.85 -8.30
N LEU A 46 49.44 -22.51 -7.25
CA LEU A 46 49.54 -23.96 -7.08
C LEU A 46 48.67 -24.70 -8.10
N GLU A 47 47.46 -24.23 -8.40
CA GLU A 47 46.59 -24.81 -9.44
C GLU A 47 47.22 -24.71 -10.82
N GLU A 48 47.81 -23.56 -11.17
CA GLU A 48 48.52 -23.39 -12.42
C GLU A 48 49.78 -24.26 -12.48
N LYS A 49 50.50 -24.40 -11.36
CA LYS A 49 51.64 -25.32 -11.25
C LYS A 49 51.20 -26.78 -11.40
N CYS A 50 50.08 -27.18 -10.81
CA CYS A 50 49.49 -28.51 -11.00
C CYS A 50 49.07 -28.72 -12.45
N ARG A 51 48.43 -27.74 -13.07
CA ARG A 51 48.03 -27.81 -14.49
C ARG A 51 49.24 -27.95 -15.42
N LYS A 52 50.32 -27.22 -15.16
CA LYS A 52 51.59 -27.37 -15.89
C LYS A 52 52.19 -28.76 -15.67
N LEU A 53 52.24 -29.24 -14.43
CA LEU A 53 52.74 -30.58 -14.13
C LEU A 53 51.86 -31.69 -14.75
N GLU A 54 50.55 -31.51 -14.81
CA GLU A 54 49.63 -32.42 -15.49
C GLU A 54 49.84 -32.41 -17.01
N ALA A 55 50.05 -31.23 -17.61
CA ALA A 55 50.39 -31.10 -19.02
C ALA A 55 51.76 -31.73 -19.34
N ASP A 56 52.76 -31.52 -18.47
CA ASP A 56 54.08 -32.14 -18.58
C ASP A 56 53.97 -33.66 -18.43
N LEU A 57 53.23 -34.17 -17.44
CA LEU A 57 52.99 -35.61 -17.26
C LEU A 57 52.24 -36.22 -18.44
N ALA A 58 51.29 -35.51 -19.04
CA ALA A 58 50.60 -35.96 -20.25
C ALA A 58 51.56 -35.99 -21.46
N HIS A 59 52.45 -35.01 -21.58
CA HIS A 59 53.54 -35.03 -22.56
C HIS A 59 54.47 -36.23 -22.31
N TYR A 60 54.79 -36.52 -21.05
CA TYR A 60 55.71 -37.59 -20.67
C TYR A 60 55.07 -39.00 -20.69
N ALA A 61 53.75 -39.12 -20.67
CA ALA A 61 53.05 -40.39 -20.75
C ALA A 61 53.34 -41.13 -22.08
N GLY A 62 53.53 -40.38 -23.18
CA GLY A 62 53.89 -40.94 -24.48
C GLY A 62 55.37 -41.29 -24.63
N THR A 63 56.26 -40.65 -23.86
CA THR A 63 57.71 -40.87 -23.97
C THR A 63 58.14 -42.26 -23.53
N SER A 64 57.53 -42.84 -22.51
CA SER A 64 57.90 -44.20 -22.05
C SER A 64 57.63 -45.25 -23.13
N SER A 65 56.48 -45.15 -23.82
CA SER A 65 56.16 -46.04 -24.95
C SER A 65 57.08 -45.80 -26.15
N ARG A 66 57.42 -44.54 -26.43
CA ARG A 66 58.35 -44.16 -27.50
C ARG A 66 59.78 -44.65 -27.24
N GLU A 67 60.27 -44.52 -26.02
CA GLU A 67 61.59 -45.01 -25.60
C GLU A 67 61.65 -46.53 -25.66
N ALA A 68 60.61 -47.24 -25.18
CA ALA A 68 60.54 -48.69 -25.31
C ALA A 68 60.54 -49.16 -26.79
N ALA A 69 59.86 -48.43 -27.68
CA ALA A 69 59.86 -48.73 -29.11
C ALA A 69 61.22 -48.44 -29.77
N LEU A 70 61.88 -47.35 -29.39
CA LEU A 70 63.22 -47.00 -29.85
C LEU A 70 64.27 -48.01 -29.34
N GLU A 71 64.17 -48.45 -28.09
CA GLU A 71 65.07 -49.44 -27.50
C GLU A 71 64.91 -50.81 -28.16
N LYS A 72 63.67 -51.21 -28.47
CA LYS A 72 63.40 -52.42 -29.28
C LYS A 72 63.98 -52.31 -30.69
N SER A 73 63.89 -51.14 -31.31
CA SER A 73 64.46 -50.89 -32.64
C SER A 73 65.99 -50.92 -32.60
N LEU A 74 66.58 -50.30 -31.58
CA LEU A 74 68.03 -50.31 -31.34
C LEU A 74 68.54 -51.74 -31.10
N GLN A 75 67.80 -52.55 -30.32
CA GLN A 75 68.17 -53.94 -30.09
C GLN A 75 68.11 -54.77 -31.36
N THR A 76 67.08 -54.55 -32.20
CA THR A 76 66.97 -55.18 -33.52
C THR A 76 68.15 -54.81 -34.42
N GLU A 77 68.52 -53.53 -34.50
CA GLU A 77 69.67 -53.11 -35.30
C GLU A 77 71.00 -53.63 -34.73
N LYS A 78 71.16 -53.69 -33.39
CA LYS A 78 72.33 -54.33 -32.77
C LYS A 78 72.46 -55.79 -33.17
N THR A 79 71.36 -56.56 -33.12
CA THR A 79 71.38 -57.96 -33.59
C THR A 79 71.71 -58.06 -35.07
N ARG A 80 71.22 -57.13 -35.89
CA ARG A 80 71.52 -57.09 -37.33
C ARG A 80 72.99 -56.79 -37.60
N VAL A 81 73.60 -55.89 -36.83
CA VAL A 81 75.04 -55.60 -36.90
C VAL A 81 75.85 -56.84 -36.51
N THR A 82 75.51 -57.53 -35.42
CA THR A 82 76.24 -58.74 -35.02
C THR A 82 76.12 -59.87 -36.05
N ASP A 83 74.95 -60.01 -36.70
CA ASP A 83 74.74 -61.00 -37.76
C ASP A 83 75.57 -60.65 -39.02
N LEU A 84 75.64 -59.37 -39.37
CA LEU A 84 76.47 -58.87 -40.47
C LEU A 84 77.97 -59.07 -40.16
N GLU A 85 78.42 -58.78 -38.95
CA GLU A 85 79.80 -59.00 -38.52
C GLU A 85 80.19 -60.49 -38.59
N SER A 86 79.31 -61.38 -38.12
CA SER A 86 79.47 -62.84 -38.25
C SER A 86 79.56 -63.27 -39.72
N THR A 87 78.69 -62.73 -40.58
CA THR A 87 78.70 -63.01 -42.03
C THR A 87 79.99 -62.52 -42.69
N VAL A 88 80.46 -61.33 -42.34
CA VAL A 88 81.73 -60.77 -42.81
C VAL A 88 82.91 -61.63 -42.36
N ALA A 89 82.91 -62.13 -41.13
CA ALA A 89 83.94 -63.03 -40.62
C ALA A 89 83.98 -64.36 -41.40
N ILE A 90 82.81 -64.96 -41.66
CA ILE A 90 82.69 -66.19 -42.46
C ILE A 90 83.18 -65.96 -43.90
N ASN A 91 82.80 -64.84 -44.51
CA ASN A 91 83.22 -64.51 -45.87
C ASN A 91 84.73 -64.22 -45.94
N THR A 92 85.29 -63.55 -44.94
CA THR A 92 86.73 -63.31 -44.82
C THR A 92 87.50 -64.62 -44.71
N HIS A 93 87.01 -65.58 -43.93
CA HIS A 93 87.59 -66.92 -43.85
C HIS A 93 87.55 -67.64 -45.22
N LYS A 94 86.42 -67.59 -45.92
CA LYS A 94 86.29 -68.17 -47.27
C LYS A 94 87.24 -67.53 -48.28
N ILE A 95 87.39 -66.20 -48.26
CA ILE A 95 88.33 -65.48 -49.13
C ILE A 95 89.76 -65.94 -48.84
N ASN A 96 90.16 -66.03 -47.57
CA ASN A 96 91.49 -66.49 -47.20
C ASN A 96 91.73 -67.95 -47.63
N GLU A 97 90.73 -68.83 -47.48
CA GLU A 97 90.82 -70.22 -47.92
C GLU A 97 90.98 -70.33 -49.44
N MET A 98 90.20 -69.56 -50.21
CA MET A 98 90.29 -69.49 -51.66
C MET A 98 91.62 -68.91 -52.12
N THR A 99 92.13 -67.89 -51.43
CA THR A 99 93.45 -67.30 -51.71
C THR A 99 94.56 -68.33 -51.49
N ARG A 100 94.49 -69.13 -50.42
CA ARG A 100 95.45 -70.22 -50.16
C ARG A 100 95.40 -71.31 -51.24
N LYS A 101 94.19 -71.69 -51.67
CA LYS A 101 94.00 -72.66 -52.77
C LYS A 101 94.56 -72.13 -54.09
N HIS A 102 94.36 -70.85 -54.36
CA HIS A 102 94.89 -70.22 -55.57
C HIS A 102 96.43 -70.21 -55.57
N GLN A 103 97.06 -69.86 -54.44
CA GLN A 103 98.51 -69.88 -54.29
C GLN A 103 99.09 -71.28 -54.52
N LEU A 104 98.45 -72.32 -53.95
CA LEU A 104 98.89 -73.70 -54.13
C LEU A 104 98.87 -74.15 -55.60
N VAL A 105 97.82 -73.78 -56.34
CA VAL A 105 97.70 -74.10 -57.77
C VAL A 105 98.74 -73.33 -58.59
N GLN A 106 99.05 -72.09 -58.21
CA GLN A 106 100.06 -71.27 -58.87
C GLN A 106 101.48 -71.85 -58.67
N ASP A 107 101.79 -72.32 -57.47
CA ASP A 107 103.07 -72.99 -57.16
C ASP A 107 103.20 -74.34 -57.91
N GLN A 108 102.11 -75.09 -58.03
CA GLN A 108 102.07 -76.34 -58.81
C GLN A 108 102.29 -76.11 -60.31
N LEU A 109 101.77 -74.99 -60.85
CA LEU A 109 101.97 -74.62 -62.25
C LEU A 109 103.45 -74.28 -62.53
N GLN A 110 104.10 -73.54 -61.63
CA GLN A 110 105.55 -73.25 -61.73
C GLN A 110 106.43 -74.51 -61.62
N GLN A 111 106.07 -75.48 -60.77
CA GLN A 111 106.80 -76.76 -60.67
C GLN A 111 106.68 -77.61 -61.94
N SER A 112 105.50 -77.63 -62.56
CA SER A 112 105.26 -78.34 -63.83
C SER A 112 106.10 -77.76 -64.98
N GLU A 113 106.23 -76.43 -65.04
CA GLU A 113 107.05 -75.75 -66.05
C GLU A 113 108.55 -76.05 -65.91
N CYS A 114 109.05 -76.20 -64.68
CA CYS A 114 110.46 -76.56 -64.43
C CYS A 114 110.77 -78.02 -64.85
N ALA A 115 109.87 -78.96 -64.58
CA ALA A 115 110.05 -80.38 -64.93
C ALA A 115 110.00 -80.64 -66.44
N HIS A 116 109.32 -79.78 -67.21
CA HIS A 116 109.25 -79.89 -68.66
C HIS A 116 110.56 -79.44 -69.37
N GLN A 117 111.39 -78.64 -68.68
CA GLN A 117 112.68 -78.19 -69.15
C GLN A 117 113.75 -79.31 -69.05
N ASP A 118 113.73 -80.12 -67.99
CA ASP A 118 114.73 -81.18 -67.72
C ASP A 118 114.56 -82.44 -68.60
N THR A 119 113.32 -82.75 -68.99
CA THR A 119 113.01 -83.88 -69.89
C THR A 119 113.45 -83.61 -71.34
N LYS A 120 113.64 -82.34 -71.71
CA LYS A 120 114.11 -81.93 -73.03
C LYS A 120 115.64 -82.12 -73.21
N THR A 121 116.40 -82.15 -72.12
CA THR A 121 117.87 -82.27 -72.12
C THR A 121 118.35 -83.74 -72.13
N SER A 122 117.56 -84.67 -71.58
CA SER A 122 117.88 -86.11 -71.50
C SER A 122 117.71 -86.85 -72.84
N PHE A 123 116.84 -86.35 -73.73
CA PHE A 123 116.56 -86.99 -75.02
C PHE A 123 117.68 -86.79 -76.06
N ALA A 124 118.58 -85.82 -75.87
CA ALA A 124 119.68 -85.52 -76.79
C ALA A 124 120.88 -86.50 -76.69
N GLN A 125 120.95 -87.32 -75.64
CA GLN A 125 122.16 -88.10 -75.30
C GLN A 125 122.09 -89.59 -75.66
N CYS A 126 120.90 -90.11 -75.98
CA CYS A 126 120.67 -91.54 -76.25
C CYS A 126 120.69 -91.90 -77.76
N SER A 127 120.77 -90.89 -78.65
CA SER A 127 120.74 -91.08 -80.11
C SER A 127 122.11 -91.39 -80.75
N LEU A 128 123.23 -91.32 -80.01
CA LEU A 128 124.59 -91.30 -80.58
C LEU A 128 125.40 -92.61 -80.47
N THR A 129 124.88 -93.66 -79.81
CA THR A 129 125.72 -94.81 -79.41
C THR A 129 125.40 -96.14 -80.11
N ILE A 130 124.35 -96.22 -80.93
CA ILE A 130 123.92 -97.48 -81.59
C ILE A 130 124.36 -97.51 -83.06
N ARG A 131 125.64 -97.23 -83.34
CA ARG A 131 126.19 -97.31 -84.71
C ARG A 131 127.64 -97.78 -84.79
N LYS A 132 128.06 -98.66 -83.88
CA LYS A 132 129.38 -99.29 -83.96
C LYS A 132 129.30 -100.78 -83.61
N LEU A 133 129.57 -101.57 -84.64
CA LEU A 133 130.25 -102.88 -84.66
C LEU A 133 129.41 -104.04 -85.23
N SER A 134 129.92 -104.59 -86.33
CA SER A 134 129.42 -105.73 -87.09
C SER A 134 130.55 -106.75 -87.24
N ASN A 135 130.24 -108.01 -86.92
CA ASN A 135 130.86 -109.29 -87.33
C ASN A 135 132.21 -109.74 -86.73
N PRO A 136 132.43 -111.06 -86.48
CA PRO A 136 132.11 -112.17 -87.41
C PRO A 136 131.28 -113.35 -86.87
N VAL A 137 130.72 -114.09 -87.82
CA VAL A 137 129.48 -114.88 -87.80
C VAL A 137 129.63 -116.36 -87.40
N GLU A 138 130.81 -116.83 -86.98
CA GLU A 138 131.00 -118.25 -86.68
C GLU A 138 131.02 -118.62 -85.18
N THR A 139 131.30 -117.66 -84.29
CA THR A 139 130.93 -117.76 -82.85
C THR A 139 129.42 -117.58 -82.65
N ILE A 140 128.82 -116.79 -83.55
CA ILE A 140 127.40 -116.42 -83.52
C ILE A 140 126.49 -117.64 -83.63
N ARG A 141 126.86 -118.79 -84.23
CA ARG A 141 125.91 -119.94 -84.28
C ARG A 141 125.68 -120.61 -82.91
N LYS A 142 126.70 -120.67 -82.03
CA LYS A 142 126.55 -121.23 -80.68
C LYS A 142 125.99 -120.19 -79.71
N GLU A 143 126.45 -118.95 -79.83
CA GLU A 143 125.87 -117.83 -79.12
C GLU A 143 124.43 -117.55 -79.56
N HIS A 144 124.04 -117.77 -80.82
CA HIS A 144 122.67 -117.58 -81.34
C HIS A 144 121.68 -118.56 -80.72
N PHE A 145 122.09 -119.76 -80.31
CA PHE A 145 121.20 -120.65 -79.57
C PHE A 145 120.96 -120.14 -78.14
N ILE A 146 122.03 -119.71 -77.44
CA ILE A 146 121.94 -119.12 -76.09
C ILE A 146 121.22 -117.77 -76.13
N LEU A 147 121.51 -116.92 -77.12
CA LEU A 147 120.82 -115.67 -77.42
C LEU A 147 119.37 -115.96 -77.79
N LYS A 148 119.05 -116.98 -78.59
CA LYS A 148 117.65 -117.27 -78.95
C LYS A 148 116.85 -117.72 -77.72
N GLU A 149 117.44 -118.50 -76.82
CA GLU A 149 116.80 -118.87 -75.55
C GLU A 149 116.70 -117.67 -74.59
N PHE A 150 117.74 -116.83 -74.53
CA PHE A 150 117.78 -115.60 -73.73
C PHE A 150 116.79 -114.56 -74.25
N TYR A 151 116.75 -114.31 -75.56
CA TYR A 151 115.82 -113.39 -76.21
C TYR A 151 114.40 -113.96 -76.21
N SER A 152 114.19 -115.28 -76.30
CA SER A 152 112.86 -115.86 -76.09
C SER A 152 112.39 -115.58 -74.67
N LYS A 153 113.23 -115.84 -73.64
CA LYS A 153 112.90 -115.51 -72.25
C LYS A 153 112.73 -114.01 -72.02
N GLN A 154 113.54 -113.16 -72.63
CA GLN A 154 113.41 -111.71 -72.53
C GLN A 154 112.15 -111.22 -73.24
N ILE A 155 111.82 -111.73 -74.42
CA ILE A 155 110.58 -111.41 -75.13
C ILE A 155 109.37 -111.88 -74.34
N ASP A 156 109.43 -113.07 -73.74
CA ASP A 156 108.37 -113.59 -72.87
C ASP A 156 108.23 -112.72 -71.61
N ASN A 157 109.34 -112.31 -70.99
CA ASN A 157 109.36 -111.38 -69.85
C ASN A 157 108.81 -109.99 -70.23
N PHE A 158 109.25 -109.42 -71.36
CA PHE A 158 108.72 -108.16 -71.88
C PHE A 158 107.24 -108.27 -72.21
N LYS A 159 106.78 -109.41 -72.73
CA LYS A 159 105.37 -109.66 -73.02
C LYS A 159 104.56 -109.80 -71.74
N THR A 160 105.07 -110.48 -70.72
CA THR A 160 104.42 -110.53 -69.40
C THR A 160 104.39 -109.16 -68.75
N ASP A 161 105.49 -108.40 -68.80
CA ASP A 161 105.61 -107.05 -68.25
C ASP A 161 104.72 -106.05 -68.99
N PHE A 162 104.62 -106.16 -70.31
CA PHE A 162 103.71 -105.37 -71.11
C PHE A 162 102.25 -105.70 -70.80
N LEU A 163 101.92 -106.99 -70.64
CA LEU A 163 100.56 -107.42 -70.30
C LEU A 163 100.18 -107.00 -68.87
N THR A 164 101.08 -107.11 -67.89
CA THR A 164 100.84 -106.64 -66.52
C THR A 164 100.76 -105.12 -66.46
N THR A 165 101.60 -104.39 -67.19
CA THR A 165 101.53 -102.92 -67.31
C THR A 165 100.24 -102.47 -67.99
N LYS A 166 99.82 -103.15 -69.06
CA LYS A 166 98.54 -102.89 -69.73
C LYS A 166 97.36 -103.15 -68.79
N MET A 167 97.37 -104.27 -68.05
CA MET A 167 96.31 -104.61 -67.10
C MET A 167 96.25 -103.63 -65.92
N THR A 168 97.40 -103.20 -65.40
CA THR A 168 97.47 -102.21 -64.31
C THR A 168 96.98 -100.84 -64.76
N LEU A 169 97.45 -100.33 -65.91
CA LEU A 169 96.94 -99.09 -66.52
C LEU A 169 95.44 -99.17 -66.80
N GLN A 170 94.95 -100.28 -67.34
CA GLN A 170 93.52 -100.47 -67.60
C GLN A 170 92.71 -100.45 -66.30
N LYS A 171 93.22 -101.06 -65.22
CA LYS A 171 92.60 -101.02 -63.90
C LYS A 171 92.61 -99.61 -63.31
N GLU A 172 93.71 -98.87 -63.43
CA GLU A 172 93.81 -97.49 -62.95
C GLU A 172 92.87 -96.55 -63.70
N ILE A 173 92.80 -96.66 -65.03
CA ILE A 173 91.85 -95.91 -65.86
C ILE A 173 90.42 -96.23 -65.43
N GLN A 174 90.07 -97.51 -65.28
CA GLN A 174 88.74 -97.91 -64.85
C GLN A 174 88.39 -97.35 -63.46
N THR A 175 89.31 -97.48 -62.50
CA THR A 175 89.11 -96.98 -61.13
C THR A 175 88.93 -95.45 -61.11
N THR A 176 89.69 -94.75 -61.94
CA THR A 176 89.61 -93.29 -62.07
C THR A 176 88.29 -92.88 -62.71
N PHE A 177 87.85 -93.59 -63.76
CA PHE A 177 86.58 -93.37 -64.42
C PHE A 177 85.40 -93.60 -63.46
N ASP A 178 85.40 -94.71 -62.72
CA ASP A 178 84.36 -95.02 -61.73
C ASP A 178 84.29 -93.96 -60.62
N LYS A 179 85.45 -93.43 -60.18
CA LYS A 179 85.51 -92.33 -59.21
C LYS A 179 84.87 -91.05 -59.74
N TYR A 180 85.17 -90.65 -60.98
CA TYR A 180 84.55 -89.48 -61.60
C TYR A 180 83.05 -89.67 -61.85
N LEU A 181 82.64 -90.87 -62.26
CA LEU A 181 81.23 -91.19 -62.45
C LEU A 181 80.44 -91.07 -61.13
N LYS A 182 81.03 -91.54 -60.03
CA LYS A 182 80.44 -91.39 -58.69
C LYS A 182 80.33 -89.92 -58.29
N GLN A 183 81.39 -89.13 -58.46
CA GLN A 183 81.36 -87.69 -58.16
C GLN A 183 80.31 -86.94 -58.99
N MET A 184 80.21 -87.22 -60.29
CA MET A 184 79.15 -86.64 -61.12
C MET A 184 77.75 -86.99 -60.61
N ASN A 185 77.52 -88.24 -60.22
CA ASN A 185 76.23 -88.67 -59.69
C ASN A 185 75.90 -88.01 -58.34
N ASP A 186 76.91 -87.80 -57.49
CA ASP A 186 76.74 -87.10 -56.22
C ASP A 186 76.38 -85.61 -56.46
N TYR A 187 77.11 -84.91 -57.34
CA TYR A 187 76.76 -83.53 -57.73
C TYR A 187 75.38 -83.41 -58.37
N ARG A 188 74.96 -84.42 -59.17
CA ARG A 188 73.63 -84.43 -59.76
C ARG A 188 72.54 -84.55 -58.69
N LYS A 189 72.74 -85.39 -57.68
CA LYS A 189 71.81 -85.50 -56.54
C LYS A 189 71.71 -84.20 -55.74
N GLU A 190 72.85 -83.55 -55.48
CA GLU A 190 72.88 -82.26 -54.78
C GLU A 190 72.16 -81.17 -55.59
N LEU A 191 72.33 -81.16 -56.92
CA LEU A 191 71.63 -80.25 -57.82
C LEU A 191 70.11 -80.47 -57.78
N ASP A 192 69.67 -81.73 -57.86
CA ASP A 192 68.24 -82.09 -57.79
C ASP A 192 67.63 -81.65 -56.44
N GLN A 193 68.36 -81.83 -55.33
CA GLN A 193 67.93 -81.37 -54.01
C GLN A 193 67.82 -79.84 -53.93
N CYS A 194 68.81 -79.11 -54.45
CA CYS A 194 68.76 -77.64 -54.50
C CYS A 194 67.59 -77.13 -55.36
N GLN A 195 67.32 -77.79 -56.50
CA GLN A 195 66.19 -77.45 -57.36
C GLN A 195 64.85 -77.70 -56.65
N GLN A 196 64.72 -78.81 -55.92
CA GLN A 196 63.54 -79.10 -55.12
C GLN A 196 63.32 -78.03 -54.04
N GLN A 197 64.34 -77.71 -53.24
CA GLN A 197 64.26 -76.68 -52.20
C GLN A 197 63.90 -75.30 -52.78
N LEU A 198 64.45 -74.95 -53.94
CA LEU A 198 64.10 -73.72 -54.63
C LEU A 198 62.63 -73.70 -55.05
N SER A 199 62.09 -74.83 -55.51
CA SER A 199 60.69 -74.94 -55.91
C SER A 199 59.73 -74.81 -54.71
N GLU A 200 60.07 -75.44 -53.59
CA GLU A 200 59.30 -75.36 -52.34
C GLU A 200 59.34 -73.95 -51.76
N SER A 201 60.51 -73.30 -51.76
CA SER A 201 60.66 -71.91 -51.30
C SER A 201 59.88 -70.93 -52.19
N LYS A 202 59.92 -71.11 -53.53
CA LYS A 202 59.10 -70.31 -54.46
C LYS A 202 57.61 -70.49 -54.25
N GLN A 203 57.17 -71.70 -53.95
CA GLN A 203 55.76 -71.97 -53.66
C GLN A 203 55.34 -71.31 -52.34
N SER A 204 56.13 -71.47 -51.28
CA SER A 204 55.91 -70.83 -50.00
C SER A 204 55.83 -69.31 -50.12
N PHE A 205 56.71 -68.69 -50.92
CA PHE A 205 56.66 -67.25 -51.17
C PHE A 205 55.37 -66.81 -51.86
N ARG A 206 54.90 -67.56 -52.86
CA ARG A 206 53.63 -67.27 -53.54
C ARG A 206 52.44 -67.37 -52.57
N ASP A 207 52.41 -68.39 -51.73
CA ASP A 207 51.34 -68.57 -50.73
C ASP A 207 51.36 -67.43 -49.70
N LEU A 208 52.56 -67.00 -49.27
CA LEU A 208 52.72 -65.88 -48.35
C LEU A 208 52.28 -64.55 -48.98
N GLN A 209 52.59 -64.35 -50.26
CA GLN A 209 52.19 -63.16 -51.02
C GLN A 209 50.66 -63.06 -51.13
N VAL A 210 49.97 -64.17 -51.40
CA VAL A 210 48.50 -64.21 -51.44
C VAL A 210 47.92 -63.91 -50.05
N LYS A 211 48.45 -64.51 -48.99
CA LYS A 211 48.01 -64.22 -47.61
C LYS A 211 48.21 -62.75 -47.23
N TYR A 212 49.33 -62.16 -47.63
CA TYR A 212 49.61 -60.75 -47.39
C TYR A 212 48.61 -59.85 -48.12
N GLN A 213 48.31 -60.14 -49.39
CA GLN A 213 47.30 -59.40 -50.16
C GLN A 213 45.90 -59.52 -49.54
N GLN A 214 45.53 -60.71 -49.06
CA GLN A 214 44.25 -60.92 -48.38
C GLN A 214 44.17 -60.11 -47.07
N LEU A 215 45.21 -60.16 -46.24
CA LEU A 215 45.27 -59.37 -45.00
C LEU A 215 45.18 -57.86 -45.27
N GLN A 216 45.75 -57.36 -46.37
CA GLN A 216 45.60 -55.96 -46.77
C GLN A 216 44.15 -55.61 -47.14
N LEU A 217 43.43 -56.50 -47.82
CA LEU A 217 42.02 -56.33 -48.14
C LEU A 217 41.16 -56.34 -46.87
N ASP A 218 41.34 -57.35 -46.01
CA ASP A 218 40.59 -57.49 -44.76
C ASP A 218 40.82 -56.27 -43.83
N THR A 219 42.05 -55.74 -43.81
CA THR A 219 42.39 -54.53 -43.06
C THR A 219 41.67 -53.30 -43.61
N LYS A 220 41.61 -53.14 -44.94
CA LYS A 220 40.88 -52.04 -45.58
C LYS A 220 39.38 -52.14 -45.35
N GLU A 221 38.80 -53.33 -45.44
CA GLU A 221 37.38 -53.56 -45.15
C GLU A 221 37.06 -53.24 -43.69
N SER A 222 37.91 -53.69 -42.76
CA SER A 222 37.75 -53.40 -41.33
C SER A 222 37.87 -51.91 -41.03
N GLN A 223 38.83 -51.20 -41.64
CA GLN A 223 38.95 -49.74 -41.54
C GLN A 223 37.71 -49.02 -42.06
N THR A 224 37.18 -49.45 -43.21
CA THR A 224 35.97 -48.86 -43.80
C THR A 224 34.76 -49.09 -42.90
N LYS A 225 34.63 -50.28 -42.32
CA LYS A 225 33.55 -50.59 -41.37
C LYS A 225 33.64 -49.71 -40.11
N ILE A 226 34.83 -49.62 -39.52
CA ILE A 226 35.06 -48.75 -38.35
C ILE A 226 34.73 -47.29 -38.69
N GLN A 227 35.16 -46.79 -39.85
CA GLN A 227 34.85 -45.44 -40.32
C GLN A 227 33.33 -45.20 -40.39
N ASN A 228 32.59 -46.12 -41.01
CA ASN A 228 31.14 -46.03 -41.12
C ASN A 228 30.44 -46.09 -39.75
N ASP A 229 30.88 -46.99 -38.86
CA ASP A 229 30.33 -47.10 -37.51
C ASP A 229 30.59 -45.81 -36.71
N PHE A 230 31.76 -45.17 -36.88
CA PHE A 230 32.06 -43.87 -36.28
C PHE A 230 31.19 -42.74 -36.82
N GLU A 231 30.93 -42.71 -38.13
CA GLU A 231 30.05 -41.71 -38.75
C GLU A 231 28.60 -41.89 -38.28
N ALA A 232 28.09 -43.11 -38.21
CA ALA A 232 26.76 -43.41 -37.67
C ALA A 232 26.63 -42.96 -36.20
N ALA A 233 27.61 -43.32 -35.34
CA ALA A 233 27.62 -42.89 -33.95
C ALA A 233 27.70 -41.35 -33.81
N ARG A 234 28.41 -40.68 -34.72
CA ARG A 234 28.51 -39.21 -34.74
C ARG A 234 27.17 -38.57 -35.12
N GLU A 235 26.43 -39.14 -36.07
CA GLU A 235 25.09 -38.68 -36.44
C GLU A 235 24.10 -38.87 -35.27
N GLU A 236 24.14 -40.00 -34.57
CA GLU A 236 23.30 -40.23 -33.37
C GLU A 236 23.61 -39.22 -32.25
N ILE A 237 24.89 -38.97 -31.97
CA ILE A 237 25.30 -37.95 -30.99
C ILE A 237 24.76 -36.57 -31.38
N HIS A 238 24.85 -36.21 -32.66
CA HIS A 238 24.33 -34.93 -33.15
C HIS A 238 22.81 -34.83 -33.01
N LEU A 239 22.08 -35.92 -33.28
CA LEU A 239 20.63 -35.97 -33.08
C LEU A 239 20.27 -35.76 -31.60
N HIS A 240 20.92 -36.48 -30.69
CA HIS A 240 20.70 -36.31 -29.25
C HIS A 240 21.11 -34.93 -28.73
N GLN A 241 22.15 -34.31 -29.29
CA GLN A 241 22.51 -32.92 -28.96
C GLN A 241 21.40 -31.94 -29.35
N ASN A 242 20.79 -32.12 -30.52
CA ASN A 242 19.65 -31.31 -30.95
C ASN A 242 18.43 -31.52 -30.06
N GLU A 243 18.11 -32.77 -29.71
CA GLU A 243 17.03 -33.11 -28.79
C GLU A 243 17.23 -32.49 -27.41
N LEU A 244 18.45 -32.56 -26.87
CA LEU A 244 18.82 -31.92 -25.60
C LEU A 244 18.68 -30.40 -25.66
N SER A 245 19.11 -29.76 -26.75
CA SER A 245 18.93 -28.31 -26.94
C SER A 245 17.46 -27.93 -26.91
N HIS A 246 16.62 -28.66 -27.66
CA HIS A 246 15.18 -28.39 -27.70
C HIS A 246 14.48 -28.66 -26.35
N LEU A 247 14.89 -29.71 -25.63
CA LEU A 247 14.40 -29.96 -24.27
C LEU A 247 14.83 -28.86 -23.30
N HIS A 248 16.05 -28.34 -23.43
CA HIS A 248 16.55 -27.23 -22.63
C HIS A 248 15.72 -25.95 -22.86
N ASP A 249 15.42 -25.61 -24.12
CA ASP A 249 14.57 -24.47 -24.46
C ASP A 249 13.17 -24.60 -23.85
N LYS A 250 12.56 -25.80 -23.92
CA LYS A 250 11.27 -26.09 -23.27
C LYS A 250 11.32 -25.96 -21.75
N LEU A 251 12.42 -26.36 -21.13
CA LEU A 251 12.62 -26.28 -19.69
C LEU A 251 12.74 -24.82 -19.24
N SER A 252 13.50 -24.01 -19.99
CA SER A 252 13.61 -22.56 -19.79
C SER A 252 12.25 -21.86 -19.93
N GLN A 253 11.45 -22.21 -20.94
CA GLN A 253 10.09 -21.68 -21.10
C GLN A 253 9.19 -22.04 -19.92
N ASN A 254 9.25 -23.29 -19.44
CA ASN A 254 8.51 -23.72 -18.26
C ASN A 254 8.93 -22.99 -16.98
N GLU A 255 10.23 -22.71 -16.81
CA GLU A 255 10.71 -21.92 -15.67
C GLU A 255 10.21 -20.48 -15.70
N GLN A 256 10.19 -19.85 -16.88
CA GLN A 256 9.61 -18.52 -17.05
C GLN A 256 8.11 -18.52 -16.73
N LEU A 257 7.36 -19.51 -17.23
CA LEU A 257 5.92 -19.65 -16.93
C LEU A 257 5.68 -19.89 -15.44
N ARG A 258 6.50 -20.72 -14.78
CA ARG A 258 6.42 -20.95 -13.33
C ARG A 258 6.66 -19.66 -12.55
N LEU A 259 7.61 -18.83 -12.98
CA LEU A 259 7.89 -17.55 -12.35
C LEU A 259 6.72 -16.57 -12.53
N GLN A 260 6.11 -16.52 -13.71
CA GLN A 260 4.92 -15.71 -13.98
C GLN A 260 3.75 -16.12 -13.08
N LEU A 261 3.42 -17.41 -13.03
CA LEU A 261 2.37 -17.95 -12.16
C LEU A 261 2.66 -17.70 -10.68
N HIS A 262 3.92 -17.76 -10.26
CA HIS A 262 4.30 -17.46 -8.88
C HIS A 262 4.02 -15.99 -8.53
N ASN A 263 4.40 -15.05 -9.41
CA ASN A 263 4.14 -13.63 -9.21
C ASN A 263 2.64 -13.32 -9.19
N GLU A 264 1.85 -13.96 -10.07
CA GLU A 264 0.38 -13.84 -10.04
C GLU A 264 -0.22 -14.36 -8.74
N LEU A 265 0.26 -15.51 -8.24
CA LEU A 265 -0.18 -16.06 -6.96
C LEU A 265 0.15 -15.14 -5.78
N GLU A 266 1.34 -14.54 -5.75
CA GLU A 266 1.69 -13.56 -4.71
C GLU A 266 0.81 -12.31 -4.79
N HIS A 267 0.55 -11.80 -5.99
CA HIS A 267 -0.36 -10.66 -6.17
C HIS A 267 -1.79 -10.98 -5.69
N LEU A 268 -2.31 -12.18 -6.00
CA LEU A 268 -3.62 -12.61 -5.53
C LEU A 268 -3.66 -12.80 -4.00
N LYS A 269 -2.57 -13.24 -3.37
CA LYS A 269 -2.47 -13.32 -1.90
C LYS A 269 -2.51 -11.93 -1.28
N GLU A 270 -1.77 -10.97 -1.82
CA GLU A 270 -1.80 -9.57 -1.35
C GLU A 270 -3.20 -8.97 -1.47
N GLN A 271 -3.88 -9.17 -2.60
CA GLN A 271 -5.26 -8.73 -2.78
C GLN A 271 -6.22 -9.40 -1.77
N SER A 272 -6.08 -10.72 -1.55
CA SER A 272 -6.88 -11.45 -0.57
C SER A 272 -6.69 -10.90 0.86
N GLN A 273 -5.44 -10.61 1.25
CA GLN A 273 -5.13 -9.97 2.53
C GLN A 273 -5.75 -8.58 2.66
N GLN A 274 -5.69 -7.77 1.59
CA GLN A 274 -6.33 -6.46 1.56
C GLN A 274 -7.85 -6.57 1.74
N TYR A 275 -8.51 -7.50 1.05
CA TYR A 275 -9.94 -7.72 1.22
C TYR A 275 -10.28 -8.23 2.62
N GLN A 276 -9.47 -9.10 3.21
CA GLN A 276 -9.65 -9.52 4.61
C GLN A 276 -9.55 -8.34 5.57
N GLN A 277 -8.58 -7.45 5.40
CA GLN A 277 -8.46 -6.25 6.24
C GLN A 277 -9.67 -5.33 6.07
N GLN A 278 -10.14 -5.10 4.84
CA GLN A 278 -11.35 -4.31 4.59
C GLN A 278 -12.59 -4.91 5.25
N ILE A 279 -12.72 -6.24 5.29
CA ILE A 279 -13.83 -6.91 6.00
C ILE A 279 -13.75 -6.62 7.50
N ILE A 280 -12.56 -6.74 8.09
CA ILE A 280 -12.33 -6.44 9.52
C ILE A 280 -12.71 -4.99 9.83
N ASP A 281 -12.23 -4.03 9.03
CA ASP A 281 -12.51 -2.60 9.23
C ASP A 281 -14.02 -2.30 9.11
N ARG A 282 -14.71 -2.96 8.16
CA ARG A 282 -16.17 -2.83 7.99
C ARG A 282 -16.93 -3.43 9.16
N ASP A 283 -16.49 -4.57 9.70
CA ASP A 283 -17.10 -5.18 10.88
C ASP A 283 -16.91 -4.32 12.14
N GLU A 284 -15.75 -3.67 12.30
CA GLU A 284 -15.53 -2.70 13.38
C GLU A 284 -16.41 -1.46 13.21
N SER A 285 -16.49 -0.91 11.99
CA SER A 285 -17.40 0.21 11.70
C SER A 285 -18.86 -0.17 11.98
N LYS A 286 -19.29 -1.38 11.63
CA LYS A 286 -20.63 -1.88 11.92
C LYS A 286 -20.87 -1.96 13.44
N LYS A 287 -19.94 -2.53 14.21
CA LYS A 287 -20.02 -2.56 15.68
C LYS A 287 -20.13 -1.15 16.27
N ASN A 288 -19.39 -0.18 15.73
CA ASN A 288 -19.49 1.21 16.17
C ASN A 288 -20.85 1.83 15.85
N ILE A 289 -21.39 1.58 14.66
CA ILE A 289 -22.75 2.01 14.29
C ILE A 289 -23.79 1.36 15.22
N ASP A 290 -23.68 0.05 15.49
CA ASP A 290 -24.60 -0.66 16.39
C ASP A 290 -24.57 -0.08 17.81
N ARG A 291 -23.38 0.27 18.33
CA ARG A 291 -23.25 0.97 19.62
C ARG A 291 -23.96 2.32 19.59
N LEU A 292 -23.75 3.11 18.54
CA LEU A 292 -24.35 4.44 18.41
C LEU A 292 -25.88 4.36 18.26
N VAL A 293 -26.37 3.40 17.48
CA VAL A 293 -27.81 3.12 17.36
C VAL A 293 -28.41 2.73 18.70
N ASN A 294 -27.72 1.90 19.49
CA ASN A 294 -28.19 1.54 20.83
C ASN A 294 -28.17 2.73 21.79
N GLN A 295 -27.16 3.61 21.72
CA GLN A 295 -27.13 4.86 22.48
C GLN A 295 -28.32 5.76 22.13
N TYR A 296 -28.55 6.03 20.84
CA TYR A 296 -29.70 6.84 20.42
C TYR A 296 -31.05 6.20 20.75
N ARG A 297 -31.15 4.86 20.73
CA ARG A 297 -32.36 4.17 21.20
C ARG A 297 -32.59 4.42 22.69
N GLN A 298 -31.54 4.38 23.50
CA GLN A 298 -31.62 4.67 24.93
C GLN A 298 -32.01 6.13 25.19
N GLU A 299 -31.36 7.08 24.51
CA GLU A 299 -31.72 8.50 24.61
C GLU A 299 -33.19 8.73 24.24
N LEU A 300 -33.68 8.08 23.18
CA LEU A 300 -35.09 8.16 22.78
C LEU A 300 -36.04 7.55 23.82
N THR A 301 -35.64 6.46 24.50
CA THR A 301 -36.46 5.90 25.60
C THR A 301 -36.48 6.85 26.79
N ASP A 302 -35.34 7.43 27.15
CA ASP A 302 -35.23 8.38 28.26
C ASP A 302 -36.04 9.66 27.97
N GLU A 303 -36.00 10.16 26.73
CA GLU A 303 -36.79 11.31 26.29
C GLU A 303 -38.30 11.00 26.30
N LYS A 304 -38.70 9.78 25.90
CA LYS A 304 -40.10 9.34 26.02
C LYS A 304 -40.54 9.28 27.48
N GLU A 305 -39.71 8.79 28.40
CA GLU A 305 -40.00 8.77 29.82
C GLU A 305 -40.09 10.17 30.44
N LEU A 306 -39.21 11.08 30.03
CA LEU A 306 -39.29 12.49 30.42
C LEU A 306 -40.58 13.13 29.91
N ARG A 307 -40.97 12.83 28.68
CA ARG A 307 -42.21 13.33 28.09
C ARG A 307 -43.45 12.79 28.79
N THR A 308 -43.50 11.49 29.13
CA THR A 308 -44.62 10.93 29.89
C THR A 308 -44.73 11.52 31.30
N LYS A 309 -43.59 11.79 31.96
CA LYS A 309 -43.56 12.53 33.23
C LYS A 309 -44.12 13.95 33.06
N ALA A 310 -43.64 14.70 32.08
CA ALA A 310 -44.14 16.05 31.79
C ALA A 310 -45.63 16.07 31.43
N ASP A 311 -46.11 15.09 30.65
CA ASP A 311 -47.53 14.95 30.31
C ASP A 311 -48.36 14.65 31.57
N SER A 312 -47.86 13.81 32.49
CA SER A 312 -48.54 13.53 33.76
C SER A 312 -48.59 14.77 34.69
N GLU A 313 -47.53 15.57 34.72
CA GLU A 313 -47.48 16.85 35.45
C GLU A 313 -48.43 17.88 34.84
N LEU A 314 -48.46 17.98 33.51
CA LEU A 314 -49.42 18.83 32.79
C LEU A 314 -50.86 18.43 33.07
N GLU A 315 -51.16 17.14 33.11
CA GLU A 315 -52.51 16.66 33.42
C GLU A 315 -52.88 16.95 34.88
N HIS A 316 -51.93 16.82 35.81
CA HIS A 316 -52.12 17.24 37.20
C HIS A 316 -52.39 18.75 37.32
N LEU A 317 -51.60 19.59 36.63
CA LEU A 317 -51.79 21.03 36.61
C LEU A 317 -53.12 21.43 35.95
N ARG A 318 -53.52 20.76 34.87
CA ARG A 318 -54.83 20.95 34.24
C ARG A 318 -55.96 20.62 35.21
N SER A 319 -55.89 19.48 35.89
CA SER A 319 -56.87 19.10 36.91
C SER A 319 -56.98 20.15 38.02
N LYS A 320 -55.85 20.65 38.52
CA LYS A 320 -55.80 21.73 39.52
C LYS A 320 -56.37 23.05 39.01
N LEU A 321 -56.13 23.38 37.74
CA LEU A 321 -56.66 24.58 37.11
C LEU A 321 -58.18 24.49 36.91
N THR A 322 -58.70 23.31 36.57
CA THR A 322 -60.13 23.02 36.54
C THR A 322 -60.76 23.19 37.94
N GLN A 323 -60.12 22.67 38.99
CA GLN A 323 -60.58 22.84 40.37
C GLN A 323 -60.64 24.32 40.78
N LEU A 324 -59.59 25.09 40.51
CA LEU A 324 -59.57 26.53 40.80
C LEU A 324 -60.62 27.30 39.97
N THR A 325 -60.90 26.85 38.75
CA THR A 325 -61.94 27.45 37.91
C THR A 325 -63.32 27.20 38.50
N THR A 326 -63.60 25.97 38.96
CA THR A 326 -64.87 25.65 39.65
C THR A 326 -65.01 26.43 40.96
N GLU A 327 -63.95 26.55 41.77
CA GLU A 327 -63.96 27.37 42.99
C GLU A 327 -64.22 28.86 42.67
N TYR A 328 -63.63 29.38 41.60
CA TYR A 328 -63.88 30.75 41.14
C TYR A 328 -65.33 30.95 40.69
N GLU A 329 -65.92 30.00 39.95
CA GLU A 329 -67.32 30.03 39.53
C GLU A 329 -68.29 29.97 40.72
N GLU A 330 -67.99 29.15 41.73
CA GLU A 330 -68.75 29.08 42.98
C GLU A 330 -68.69 30.41 43.75
N LEU A 331 -67.50 31.00 43.90
CA LEU A 331 -67.34 32.33 44.52
C LEU A 331 -68.08 33.43 43.74
N ASN A 332 -68.06 33.37 42.41
CA ASN A 332 -68.73 34.35 41.57
C ASN A 332 -70.26 34.21 41.61
N SER A 333 -70.77 32.99 41.78
CA SER A 333 -72.21 32.76 41.99
C SER A 333 -72.66 33.25 43.37
N ALA A 334 -71.89 33.00 44.43
CA ALA A 334 -72.13 33.55 45.77
C ALA A 334 -72.10 35.09 45.78
N LYS A 335 -71.18 35.72 45.04
CA LYS A 335 -71.13 37.18 44.89
C LYS A 335 -72.40 37.74 44.26
N LYS A 336 -72.90 37.12 43.18
CA LYS A 336 -74.16 37.52 42.53
C LYS A 336 -75.37 37.39 43.45
N GLU A 337 -75.38 36.41 44.36
CA GLU A 337 -76.45 36.22 45.34
C GLU A 337 -76.44 37.29 46.44
N VAL A 338 -75.26 37.76 46.85
CA VAL A 338 -75.13 38.91 47.76
C VAL A 338 -75.63 40.19 47.09
N GLU A 339 -75.25 40.44 45.83
CA GLU A 339 -75.70 41.61 45.06
C GLU A 339 -77.23 41.65 44.87
N THR A 340 -77.87 40.50 44.60
CA THR A 340 -79.34 40.44 44.49
C THR A 340 -80.05 40.65 45.82
N ASN A 341 -79.47 40.18 46.93
CA ASN A 341 -79.98 40.44 48.28
C ASN A 341 -79.85 41.91 48.68
N GLU A 342 -78.76 42.59 48.33
CA GLU A 342 -78.61 44.04 48.55
C GLU A 342 -79.65 44.86 47.78
N ILE A 343 -79.94 44.50 46.52
CA ILE A 343 -80.97 45.15 45.70
C ILE A 343 -82.37 44.98 46.32
N ASN A 344 -82.69 43.78 46.81
CA ASN A 344 -83.97 43.52 47.48
C ASN A 344 -84.12 44.29 48.81
N ASN A 345 -83.02 44.45 49.56
CA ASN A 345 -83.02 45.23 50.79
C ASN A 345 -83.17 46.73 50.52
N ARG A 346 -82.56 47.28 49.46
CA ARG A 346 -82.80 48.67 49.01
C ARG A 346 -84.26 48.90 48.64
N ARG A 347 -84.88 47.99 47.88
CA ARG A 347 -86.30 48.10 47.52
C ARG A 347 -87.22 48.17 48.75
N LYS A 348 -87.00 47.31 49.75
CA LYS A 348 -87.77 47.32 51.00
C LYS A 348 -87.60 48.62 51.79
N LEU A 349 -86.39 49.20 51.78
CA LEU A 349 -86.11 50.48 52.44
C LEU A 349 -86.80 51.66 51.73
N ASP A 350 -86.79 51.68 50.40
CA ASP A 350 -87.45 52.73 49.60
C ASP A 350 -88.98 52.69 49.76
N GLU A 351 -89.57 51.52 49.88
CA GLU A 351 -91.02 51.35 50.08
C GLU A 351 -91.45 51.80 51.48
N ALA A 352 -90.64 51.51 52.51
CA ALA A 352 -90.84 52.03 53.85
C ALA A 352 -90.71 53.58 53.89
N ASN A 353 -89.74 54.16 53.17
CA ASN A 353 -89.56 55.61 53.08
C ASN A 353 -90.73 56.30 52.36
N ARG A 354 -91.24 55.73 51.26
CA ARG A 354 -92.43 56.27 50.56
C ARG A 354 -93.67 56.25 51.45
N SER A 355 -93.86 55.18 52.21
CA SER A 355 -94.97 55.04 53.18
C SER A 355 -94.88 56.13 54.26
N ARG A 356 -93.68 56.39 54.76
CA ARG A 356 -93.39 57.40 55.79
C ARG A 356 -93.56 58.83 55.25
N GLN A 357 -93.15 59.08 54.01
CA GLN A 357 -93.34 60.36 53.33
C GLN A 357 -94.83 60.67 53.10
N ALA A 358 -95.63 59.68 52.71
CA ALA A 358 -97.08 59.85 52.54
C ALA A 358 -97.81 60.21 53.85
N VAL A 359 -97.30 59.73 55.01
CA VAL A 359 -97.83 60.11 56.33
C VAL A 359 -97.44 61.55 56.69
N LEU A 360 -96.21 61.97 56.38
CA LEU A 360 -95.75 63.34 56.57
C LEU A 360 -96.53 64.34 55.73
N ASP A 361 -96.83 64.01 54.47
CA ASP A 361 -97.60 64.90 53.59
C ASP A 361 -99.06 65.04 54.07
N ARG A 362 -99.69 63.97 54.61
CA ARG A 362 -101.03 64.06 55.22
C ARG A 362 -101.05 64.93 56.49
N THR A 363 -100.04 64.78 57.34
CA THR A 363 -99.95 65.61 58.57
C THR A 363 -99.63 67.07 58.25
N ARG A 364 -98.85 67.32 57.19
CA ARG A 364 -98.62 68.67 56.66
C ARG A 364 -99.90 69.30 56.13
N ASP A 365 -100.70 68.59 55.34
CA ASP A 365 -102.00 69.07 54.83
C ASP A 365 -103.00 69.37 55.96
N GLU A 366 -102.99 68.57 57.03
CA GLU A 366 -103.81 68.84 58.23
C GLU A 366 -103.32 70.08 59.00
N TYR A 367 -102.01 70.25 59.12
CA TYR A 367 -101.41 71.43 59.74
C TYR A 367 -101.72 72.70 58.93
N GLU A 368 -101.64 72.66 57.59
CA GLU A 368 -101.99 73.79 56.73
C GLU A 368 -103.49 74.14 56.79
N LYS A 369 -104.38 73.16 56.94
CA LYS A 369 -105.82 73.41 57.16
C LYS A 369 -106.10 74.06 58.52
N LEU A 370 -105.37 73.66 59.57
CA LEU A 370 -105.46 74.27 60.88
C LEU A 370 -104.89 75.69 60.89
N LEU A 371 -103.80 75.93 60.16
CA LEU A 371 -103.19 77.25 60.01
C LEU A 371 -104.10 78.22 59.26
N ARG A 372 -104.82 77.76 58.23
CA ARG A 372 -105.87 78.56 57.55
C ARG A 372 -107.01 78.94 58.51
N LYS A 373 -107.52 77.98 59.31
CA LYS A 373 -108.55 78.28 60.31
C LYS A 373 -108.08 79.24 61.40
N TYR A 374 -106.81 79.17 61.80
CA TYR A 374 -106.23 80.09 62.78
C TYR A 374 -106.10 81.51 62.20
N ASN A 375 -105.66 81.63 60.94
CA ASN A 375 -105.57 82.92 60.25
C ASN A 375 -106.96 83.54 60.00
N ASP A 376 -107.96 82.75 59.63
CA ASP A 376 -109.34 83.22 59.47
C ASP A 376 -109.92 83.73 60.81
N LEU A 377 -109.56 83.09 61.94
CA LEU A 377 -109.96 83.55 63.28
C LEU A 377 -109.24 84.85 63.69
N ASP A 378 -107.97 84.99 63.33
CA ASP A 378 -107.14 86.15 63.63
C ASP A 378 -107.53 87.39 62.79
N GLU A 379 -107.99 87.16 61.55
CA GLU A 379 -108.57 88.20 60.68
C GLU A 379 -109.89 88.75 61.29
N VAL A 380 -110.77 87.85 61.75
CA VAL A 380 -112.02 88.23 62.44
C VAL A 380 -111.74 88.96 63.77
N TYR A 381 -110.69 88.57 64.50
CA TYR A 381 -110.31 89.24 65.74
C TYR A 381 -109.75 90.65 65.47
N ARG A 382 -108.95 90.82 64.40
CA ARG A 382 -108.44 92.13 63.97
C ARG A 382 -109.56 93.05 63.48
N GLU A 383 -110.54 92.52 62.75
CA GLU A 383 -111.71 93.30 62.31
C GLU A 383 -112.57 93.79 63.49
N LEU A 384 -112.80 92.95 64.50
CA LEU A 384 -113.53 93.31 65.73
C LEU A 384 -112.81 94.39 66.56
N VAL A 385 -111.47 94.39 66.58
CA VAL A 385 -110.67 95.44 67.25
C VAL A 385 -110.76 96.76 66.50
N THR A 386 -110.69 96.75 65.16
CA THR A 386 -110.87 97.98 64.36
C THR A 386 -112.27 98.57 64.40
N VAL A 387 -113.33 97.76 64.56
CA VAL A 387 -114.71 98.27 64.75
C VAL A 387 -114.86 98.91 66.13
N ARG A 388 -114.29 98.30 67.18
CA ARG A 388 -114.31 98.86 68.54
C ARG A 388 -113.51 100.16 68.66
N GLU A 389 -112.40 100.30 67.93
CA GLU A 389 -111.60 101.53 67.89
C GLU A 389 -112.27 102.65 67.07
N LYS A 390 -113.03 102.32 66.02
CA LYS A 390 -113.86 103.27 65.26
C LYS A 390 -115.02 103.83 66.10
N GLU A 391 -115.74 102.98 66.81
CA GLU A 391 -116.85 103.38 67.69
C GLU A 391 -116.36 104.22 68.89
N SER A 392 -115.15 103.95 69.41
CA SER A 392 -114.51 104.78 70.44
C SER A 392 -114.13 106.17 69.90
N SER A 393 -113.64 106.25 68.66
CA SER A 393 -113.26 107.52 68.03
C SER A 393 -114.47 108.41 67.69
N GLU A 394 -115.61 107.82 67.31
CA GLU A 394 -116.86 108.53 67.06
C GLU A 394 -117.52 109.01 68.36
N SER A 395 -117.44 108.23 69.45
CA SER A 395 -117.90 108.64 70.78
C SER A 395 -117.11 109.82 71.37
N ASP A 396 -115.79 109.86 71.16
CA ASP A 396 -114.92 110.96 71.60
C ASP A 396 -115.05 112.22 70.75
N THR A 397 -115.57 112.10 69.52
CA THR A 397 -115.87 113.25 68.65
C THR A 397 -117.21 113.88 69.06
N ILE A 398 -118.23 113.07 69.38
CA ILE A 398 -119.52 113.54 69.90
C ILE A 398 -119.34 114.19 71.29
N ARG A 399 -118.46 113.66 72.15
CA ARG A 399 -118.17 114.23 73.47
C ARG A 399 -117.51 115.62 73.38
N ARG A 400 -116.56 115.81 72.46
CA ARG A 400 -115.91 117.10 72.21
C ARG A 400 -116.86 118.13 71.59
N GLU A 401 -117.77 117.70 70.72
CA GLU A 401 -118.80 118.59 70.13
C GLU A 401 -119.83 119.03 71.19
N LEU A 402 -120.18 118.14 72.14
CA LEU A 402 -121.06 118.46 73.27
C LEU A 402 -120.40 119.41 74.28
N GLU A 403 -119.11 119.25 74.58
CA GLU A 403 -118.37 120.20 75.44
C GLU A 403 -118.19 121.57 74.78
N ARG A 404 -118.01 121.62 73.46
CA ARG A 404 -117.99 122.88 72.69
C ARG A 404 -119.31 123.62 72.78
N LEU A 405 -120.43 122.92 72.53
CA LEU A 405 -121.78 123.49 72.62
C LEU A 405 -122.18 123.84 74.06
N HIS A 406 -121.72 123.08 75.07
CA HIS A 406 -121.97 123.37 76.48
C HIS A 406 -121.27 124.66 76.93
N ASN A 407 -120.01 124.85 76.53
CA ASN A 407 -119.26 126.09 76.84
C ASN A 407 -119.81 127.30 76.08
N GLU A 408 -120.27 127.12 74.85
CA GLU A 408 -120.95 128.17 74.07
C GLU A 408 -122.29 128.57 74.71
N ASN A 409 -123.00 127.62 75.32
CA ASN A 409 -124.24 127.88 76.08
C ASN A 409 -123.97 128.62 77.40
N ILE A 410 -122.87 128.30 78.10
CA ILE A 410 -122.45 129.02 79.31
C ILE A 410 -122.09 130.47 78.99
N GLU A 411 -121.41 130.71 77.88
CA GLU A 411 -120.99 132.06 77.48
C GLU A 411 -122.17 132.91 76.99
N LEU A 412 -123.13 132.30 76.28
CA LEU A 412 -124.40 132.93 75.92
C LEU A 412 -125.30 133.21 77.14
N THR A 413 -125.21 132.39 78.19
CA THR A 413 -125.95 132.60 79.45
C THR A 413 -125.34 133.76 80.25
N LYS A 414 -124.01 133.87 80.32
CA LYS A 414 -123.32 135.04 80.89
C LYS A 414 -123.59 136.33 80.12
N GLN A 415 -123.66 136.27 78.78
CA GLN A 415 -124.07 137.41 77.95
C GLN A 415 -125.52 137.82 78.21
N LYS A 416 -126.43 136.86 78.41
CA LYS A 416 -127.82 137.15 78.79
C LYS A 416 -127.93 137.78 80.17
N GLU A 417 -127.19 137.30 81.17
CA GLU A 417 -127.19 137.87 82.53
C GLU A 417 -126.62 139.29 82.57
N THR A 418 -125.54 139.57 81.84
CA THR A 418 -124.99 140.94 81.72
C THR A 418 -125.96 141.87 81.00
N THR A 419 -126.67 141.39 79.99
CA THR A 419 -127.72 142.16 79.30
C THR A 419 -128.92 142.41 80.21
N TYR A 420 -129.29 141.44 81.05
CA TYR A 420 -130.38 141.56 82.01
C TYR A 420 -130.07 142.56 83.13
N ILE A 421 -128.85 142.55 83.65
CA ILE A 421 -128.38 143.52 84.66
C ILE A 421 -128.32 144.94 84.06
N THR A 422 -127.89 145.08 82.80
CA THR A 422 -127.84 146.38 82.12
C THR A 422 -129.24 146.95 81.88
N HIS A 423 -130.21 146.09 81.51
CA HIS A 423 -131.61 146.49 81.38
C HIS A 423 -132.29 146.80 82.73
N ASP A 424 -132.00 146.06 83.81
CA ASP A 424 -132.58 146.35 85.13
C ASP A 424 -132.10 147.71 85.68
N ILE A 425 -130.85 148.09 85.40
CA ILE A 425 -130.30 149.40 85.75
C ILE A 425 -130.94 150.53 84.92
N GLN A 426 -131.19 150.31 83.63
CA GLN A 426 -131.87 151.28 82.78
C GLN A 426 -133.35 151.45 83.15
N VAL A 427 -134.04 150.37 83.51
CA VAL A 427 -135.45 150.41 83.93
C VAL A 427 -135.60 151.09 85.30
N LYS A 428 -134.67 150.89 86.24
CA LYS A 428 -134.66 151.65 87.51
C LYS A 428 -134.41 153.15 87.32
N LYS A 429 -133.47 153.53 86.44
CA LYS A 429 -133.25 154.93 86.07
C LYS A 429 -134.47 155.57 85.40
N LEU A 430 -135.21 154.82 84.58
CA LEU A 430 -136.45 155.30 83.95
C LEU A 430 -137.60 155.44 84.97
N ARG A 431 -137.69 154.53 85.96
CA ARG A 431 -138.67 154.63 87.05
C ARG A 431 -138.39 155.81 87.99
N GLU A 432 -137.13 156.11 88.29
CA GLU A 432 -136.74 157.29 89.07
C GLU A 432 -136.97 158.60 88.29
N SER A 433 -136.66 158.62 86.99
CA SER A 433 -136.96 159.74 86.09
C SER A 433 -138.47 160.04 86.01
N TYR A 434 -139.33 159.03 86.00
CA TYR A 434 -140.79 159.23 85.99
C TYR A 434 -141.35 159.63 87.35
N ALA A 435 -140.81 159.11 88.46
CA ALA A 435 -141.24 159.47 89.81
C ALA A 435 -140.83 160.91 90.20
N VAL A 436 -139.79 161.47 89.58
CA VAL A 436 -139.41 162.88 89.72
C VAL A 436 -140.33 163.78 88.87
N LYS A 437 -140.65 163.38 87.63
CA LYS A 437 -141.59 164.13 86.78
C LYS A 437 -143.03 164.14 87.30
N LEU A 438 -143.47 163.08 88.00
CA LEU A 438 -144.77 163.07 88.70
C LEU A 438 -144.83 164.08 89.85
N ARG A 439 -143.72 164.28 90.58
CA ARG A 439 -143.61 165.27 91.68
C ARG A 439 -143.55 166.72 91.20
N GLU A 440 -143.05 166.96 89.99
CA GLU A 440 -143.04 168.30 89.38
C GLU A 440 -144.41 168.70 88.79
N ALA A 441 -145.25 167.74 88.39
CA ALA A 441 -146.60 168.00 87.87
C ALA A 441 -147.63 168.30 88.97
N GLU A 442 -147.46 167.73 90.18
CA GLU A 442 -148.33 167.95 91.35
C GLU A 442 -148.22 169.36 91.95
N GLN A 443 -147.21 170.16 91.57
CA GLN A 443 -147.00 171.54 92.03
C GLN A 443 -147.64 172.61 91.12
N TRP A 444 -148.25 172.24 89.99
CA TRP A 444 -148.90 173.20 89.09
C TRP A 444 -150.15 173.89 89.65
N PRO A 445 -150.92 173.29 90.60
CA PRO A 445 -152.01 173.99 91.28
C PRO A 445 -151.54 175.09 92.26
N ASP A 446 -150.34 174.96 92.84
CA ASP A 446 -149.75 175.97 93.74
C ASP A 446 -149.07 177.11 92.95
N ARG A 447 -148.62 176.85 91.71
CA ARG A 447 -148.16 177.90 90.76
C ARG A 447 -149.32 178.70 90.15
N LEU A 448 -150.52 178.12 90.08
CA LEU A 448 -151.77 178.80 89.73
C LEU A 448 -151.98 180.10 90.54
N GLN A 449 -151.53 180.16 91.79
CA GLN A 449 -152.01 181.17 92.73
C GLN A 449 -151.05 182.33 92.98
N SER A 450 -149.77 182.20 92.57
CA SER A 450 -148.78 183.28 92.62
C SER A 450 -148.88 184.25 91.45
N GLU A 451 -149.12 183.78 90.22
CA GLU A 451 -149.21 184.66 89.03
C GLU A 451 -150.56 185.38 88.93
N LEU A 452 -151.66 184.74 89.35
CA LEU A 452 -152.97 185.38 89.51
C LEU A 452 -153.00 186.44 90.64
N LYS A 453 -152.06 186.38 91.59
CA LYS A 453 -151.86 187.43 92.61
C LYS A 453 -151.01 188.58 92.07
N HIS A 454 -149.98 188.28 91.27
CA HIS A 454 -149.11 189.27 90.66
C HIS A 454 -149.82 190.13 89.60
N GLU A 455 -150.74 189.57 88.81
CA GLU A 455 -151.43 190.36 87.77
C GLU A 455 -152.63 191.15 88.33
N ARG A 456 -153.26 190.64 89.39
CA ARG A 456 -154.23 191.42 90.20
C ARG A 456 -153.56 192.57 90.97
N GLU A 457 -152.25 192.51 91.21
CA GLU A 457 -151.44 193.62 91.72
C GLU A 457 -150.95 194.57 90.61
N GLN A 458 -150.73 194.08 89.37
CA GLN A 458 -150.48 194.98 88.22
C GLN A 458 -151.72 195.73 87.74
N GLN A 459 -152.92 195.23 88.03
CA GLN A 459 -154.17 196.02 87.96
C GLN A 459 -154.25 197.16 88.99
N ARG A 460 -153.25 197.38 89.86
CA ARG A 460 -153.25 198.48 90.86
C ARG A 460 -152.12 199.51 90.74
N THR A 461 -151.18 199.39 89.79
CA THR A 461 -150.09 200.38 89.57
C THR A 461 -150.09 201.08 88.19
N ARG A 462 -151.22 201.10 87.46
CA ARG A 462 -151.40 201.89 86.21
C ARG A 462 -152.71 202.69 86.07
N GLU A 463 -153.45 202.88 87.16
CA GLU A 463 -153.91 204.25 87.45
C GLU A 463 -152.72 204.81 88.26
N LEU A 464 -151.86 205.71 87.82
CA LEU A 464 -152.00 206.96 87.07
C LEU A 464 -151.92 206.87 85.54
#